data_AF-A0A5J9ST04-F1
#
_entry.id   AF-A0A5J9ST04-F1
#
_cell.length_a   1.000
_cell.length_b   1.000
_cell.length_c   1.000
_cell.angle_alpha   90.00
_cell.angle_beta   90.00
_cell.angle_gamma   90.00
#
_symmetry.space_group_name_H-M   'P 1'
#
loop_
_entity.id
_entity.type
_entity.pdbx_description
1 polymer ?
#
loop_
_entity_poly.entity_id
_entity_poly.type
_entity_poly.pdbx_seq_one_letter_code
_entity_poly.pdbx_strand_id
1 'polypeptide(L)'
;MRDWAVTDVLLSIFRRLDHADVLMSADRVCRAWRRAAVDEPSLWRRITMRWHERFADIDRFAMAAAAVSRSAGQCEAFCGDYFFDDGFLGYLYLQAPCLKSLRLIY
;
A
#
# COMPACT_ATOMS: atom_id res chain seq x y z
N MET A 1 17.76 18.69 -0.25
CA MET A 1 16.80 19.28 0.73
C MET A 1 15.43 18.70 0.42
N ARG A 2 14.80 18.00 1.37
CA ARG A 2 13.46 17.41 1.20
C ARG A 2 12.45 18.53 1.45
N ASP A 3 11.57 18.81 0.49
CA ASP A 3 10.50 19.78 0.69
C ASP A 3 9.36 19.07 1.44
N TRP A 4 9.40 19.22 2.77
CA TRP A 4 8.47 18.55 3.68
C TRP A 4 7.03 19.00 3.40
N ALA A 5 6.81 20.26 3.03
CA ALA A 5 5.48 20.79 2.75
C ALA A 5 4.87 20.14 1.51
N VAL A 6 5.64 20.01 0.42
CA VAL A 6 5.20 19.30 -0.79
C VAL A 6 4.92 17.83 -0.50
N THR A 7 5.78 17.19 0.31
CA THR A 7 5.61 15.78 0.68
C THR A 7 4.32 15.56 1.47
N ASP A 8 4.01 16.42 2.44
CA ASP A 8 2.79 16.36 3.24
C ASP A 8 1.53 16.53 2.39
N VAL A 9 1.55 17.45 1.41
CA VAL A 9 0.45 17.63 0.46
C VAL A 9 0.24 16.35 -0.36
N LEU A 10 1.30 15.77 -0.92
CA LEU A 10 1.20 14.53 -1.69
C LEU A 10 0.68 13.36 -0.85
N LEU A 11 1.15 13.22 0.39
CA LEU A 11 0.64 12.22 1.32
C LEU A 11 -0.84 12.42 1.64
N SER A 12 -1.30 13.68 1.75
CA SER A 12 -2.72 13.99 1.95
C SER A 12 -3.59 13.57 0.76
N ILE A 13 -3.06 13.71 -0.47
CA ILE A 13 -3.73 13.25 -1.70
C ILE A 13 -3.75 11.72 -1.72
N PHE A 14 -2.62 11.06 -1.50
CA PHE A 14 -2.52 9.60 -1.53
C PHE A 14 -3.42 8.91 -0.50
N ARG A 15 -3.59 9.50 0.69
CA ARG A 15 -4.52 8.99 1.71
C ARG A 15 -5.99 8.99 1.28
N ARG A 16 -6.34 9.70 0.20
CA ARG A 16 -7.68 9.72 -0.40
C ARG A 16 -7.83 8.76 -1.59
N LEU A 17 -6.73 8.15 -2.04
CA LEU A 17 -6.71 7.20 -3.15
C LEU A 17 -6.70 5.77 -2.63
N ASP A 18 -7.09 4.82 -3.48
CA ASP A 18 -6.87 3.40 -3.21
C ASP A 18 -5.36 3.10 -3.23
N HIS A 19 -4.88 2.24 -2.33
CA HIS A 19 -3.44 1.94 -2.27
C HIS A 19 -2.96 1.17 -3.49
N ALA A 20 -3.84 0.42 -4.17
CA ALA A 20 -3.54 -0.19 -5.45
C ALA A 20 -3.26 0.89 -6.52
N ASP A 21 -4.02 1.99 -6.53
CA ASP A 21 -3.80 3.09 -7.48
C ASP A 21 -2.51 3.81 -7.22
N VAL A 22 -2.22 4.12 -5.95
CA VAL A 22 -0.95 4.73 -5.56
C VAL A 22 0.22 3.83 -5.95
N LEU A 23 0.09 2.52 -5.70
CA LEU A 23 1.10 1.52 -6.02
C LEU A 23 1.41 1.44 -7.52
N MET A 24 0.37 1.51 -8.35
CA MET A 24 0.46 1.25 -9.79
C MET A 24 0.69 2.49 -10.65
N SER A 25 0.44 3.69 -10.11
CA SER A 25 0.45 4.93 -10.91
C SER A 25 1.37 6.03 -10.39
N ALA A 26 1.71 6.08 -9.09
CA ALA A 26 2.42 7.24 -8.53
C ALA A 26 3.83 7.41 -9.10
N ASP A 27 4.49 6.32 -9.49
CA ASP A 27 5.80 6.34 -10.13
C ASP A 27 5.78 6.84 -11.59
N ARG A 28 4.61 6.83 -12.23
CA ARG A 28 4.39 7.27 -13.62
C ARG A 28 4.03 8.74 -13.76
N VAL A 29 3.61 9.41 -12.68
CA VAL A 29 3.21 10.82 -12.71
C VAL A 29 4.43 11.74 -12.74
N CYS A 30 5.25 11.73 -11.68
CA CYS A 30 6.50 12.50 -11.61
C CYS A 30 7.42 11.98 -10.51
N ARG A 31 8.66 12.48 -10.47
CA ARG A 31 9.66 12.09 -9.44
C ARG A 31 9.20 12.39 -8.01
N ALA A 32 8.47 13.47 -7.80
CA ALA A 32 7.98 13.84 -6.46
C ALA A 32 6.92 12.86 -5.97
N TRP A 33 5.97 12.47 -6.84
CA TRP A 33 4.96 11.45 -6.53
C TRP A 33 5.59 10.09 -6.27
N ARG A 34 6.54 9.66 -7.11
CA ARG A 34 7.31 8.43 -6.90
C ARG A 34 7.96 8.40 -5.52
N ARG A 35 8.67 9.47 -5.15
CA ARG A 35 9.35 9.57 -3.85
C ARG A 35 8.36 9.55 -2.70
N ALA A 36 7.28 10.34 -2.76
CA ALA A 36 6.27 10.34 -1.71
C ALA A 36 5.54 9.00 -1.58
N ALA A 37 5.40 8.21 -2.65
CA ALA A 37 4.77 6.89 -2.59
C ALA A 37 5.73 5.77 -2.15
N VAL A 38 7.04 5.88 -2.44
CA VAL A 38 8.03 4.83 -2.15
C VAL A 38 8.79 5.10 -0.85
N ASP A 39 9.17 6.35 -0.59
CA ASP A 39 10.09 6.73 0.49
C ASP A 39 9.38 7.13 1.79
N GLU A 40 8.04 6.99 1.84
CA GLU A 40 7.22 7.34 3.01
C GLU A 40 6.47 6.11 3.56
N PRO A 41 7.07 5.37 4.51
CA PRO A 41 6.42 4.21 5.13
C PRO A 41 5.12 4.55 5.85
N SER A 42 4.98 5.79 6.32
CA SER A 42 3.79 6.29 7.02
C SER A 42 2.53 6.23 6.15
N LEU A 43 2.68 6.30 4.83
CA LEU A 43 1.58 6.14 3.87
C LEU A 43 0.99 4.73 3.92
N TRP A 44 1.84 3.73 4.10
CA TRP A 44 1.51 2.30 4.04
C TRP A 44 1.23 1.69 5.42
N ARG A 45 1.01 2.50 6.46
CA ARG A 45 0.63 2.00 7.79
C ARG A 45 -0.79 1.43 7.80
N ARG A 46 -1.69 1.95 6.97
CA ARG A 46 -3.10 1.56 6.94
C ARG A 46 -3.53 1.30 5.50
N ILE A 47 -3.20 0.11 5.02
CA ILE A 47 -3.38 -0.28 3.64
C ILE A 47 -4.84 -0.68 3.41
N THR A 48 -5.47 -0.06 2.41
CA THR A 48 -6.74 -0.52 1.85
C THR A 48 -6.54 -0.69 0.36
N MET A 49 -6.71 -1.92 -0.11
CA MET A 49 -6.54 -2.31 -1.50
C MET A 49 -7.82 -2.97 -2.01
N ARG A 50 -8.51 -2.27 -2.90
CA ARG A 50 -9.66 -2.83 -3.60
C ARG A 50 -9.21 -3.42 -4.93
N TRP A 51 -9.76 -4.58 -5.25
CA TRP A 51 -9.56 -5.17 -6.54
C TRP A 51 -10.40 -4.44 -7.58
N HIS A 52 -9.74 -4.07 -8.66
CA HIS A 52 -10.40 -3.44 -9.80
C HIS A 52 -10.10 -4.26 -11.05
N GLU A 53 -11.05 -4.37 -11.97
CA GLU A 53 -10.89 -5.12 -13.23
C GLU A 53 -9.68 -4.65 -14.05
N ARG A 54 -9.33 -3.36 -13.96
CA ARG A 54 -8.12 -2.81 -14.59
C ARG A 54 -6.80 -3.44 -14.11
N PHE A 55 -6.84 -4.18 -13.02
CA PHE A 55 -5.71 -4.91 -12.48
C PHE A 55 -5.79 -6.42 -12.72
N ALA A 56 -6.76 -6.92 -13.51
CA ALA A 56 -7.00 -8.34 -13.76
C ALA A 56 -5.73 -9.16 -14.07
N ASP A 57 -4.82 -8.58 -14.85
CA ASP A 57 -3.58 -9.24 -15.30
C ASP A 57 -2.41 -9.10 -14.30
N ILE A 58 -2.63 -8.46 -13.15
CA ILE A 58 -1.61 -8.26 -12.13
C ILE A 58 -1.75 -9.33 -11.05
N ASP A 59 -0.64 -9.91 -10.63
CA ASP A 59 -0.60 -10.81 -9.48
C ASP A 59 -1.01 -10.06 -8.20
N ARG A 60 -2.15 -10.45 -7.64
CA ARG A 60 -2.71 -9.88 -6.40
C ARG A 60 -1.78 -10.06 -5.21
N PHE A 61 -1.10 -11.20 -5.12
CA PHE A 61 -0.12 -11.47 -4.08
C PHE A 61 1.03 -10.48 -4.17
N ALA A 62 1.64 -10.39 -5.35
CA ALA A 62 2.79 -9.53 -5.56
C ALA A 62 2.44 -8.06 -5.28
N MET A 63 1.24 -7.65 -5.69
CA MET A 63 0.74 -6.29 -5.44
C MET A 63 0.55 -6.00 -3.95
N ALA A 64 -0.14 -6.89 -3.23
CA ALA A 64 -0.37 -6.74 -1.80
C ALA A 64 0.94 -6.81 -1.00
N ALA A 65 1.84 -7.73 -1.36
CA ALA A 65 3.17 -7.84 -0.78
C ALA A 65 4.00 -6.57 -1.00
N ALA A 66 3.95 -5.97 -2.20
CA ALA A 66 4.64 -4.71 -2.47
C ALA A 66 4.11 -3.56 -1.60
N ALA A 67 2.80 -3.48 -1.38
CA ALA A 67 2.20 -2.49 -0.48
C ALA A 67 2.68 -2.69 0.97
N VAL A 68 2.66 -3.92 1.48
CA VAL A 68 3.12 -4.25 2.84
C VAL A 68 4.61 -3.98 2.99
N SER A 69 5.43 -4.35 2.00
CA SER A 69 6.87 -4.09 2.02
C SER A 69 7.20 -2.60 2.15
N ARG A 70 6.42 -1.72 1.49
CA ARG A 70 6.59 -0.26 1.61
C ARG A 70 6.27 0.30 2.99
N SER A 71 5.51 -0.43 3.81
CA SER A 71 5.29 -0.06 5.20
C SER A 71 6.56 -0.21 6.06
N ALA A 72 7.59 -0.90 5.57
CA ALA A 72 8.83 -1.16 6.29
C ALA A 72 8.59 -1.73 7.70
N GLY A 73 7.66 -2.70 7.80
CA GLY A 73 7.27 -3.34 9.06
C GLY A 73 6.28 -2.53 9.92
N GLN A 74 5.89 -1.33 9.49
CA GLN A 74 4.97 -0.44 10.21
C GLN A 74 3.50 -0.63 9.83
N CYS A 75 3.17 -1.62 8.99
CA CYS A 75 1.77 -1.90 8.64
C CYS A 75 0.98 -2.24 9.91
N GLU A 76 0.00 -1.40 10.25
CA GLU A 76 -0.88 -1.56 11.41
C GLU A 76 -2.27 -2.07 11.03
N ALA A 77 -2.70 -1.79 9.80
CA ALA A 77 -3.97 -2.26 9.29
C ALA A 77 -3.83 -2.65 7.83
N PHE A 78 -4.36 -3.82 7.47
CA PHE A 78 -4.47 -4.26 6.09
C PHE A 78 -5.92 -4.64 5.80
N CYS A 79 -6.43 -4.13 4.68
CA CYS A 79 -7.81 -4.32 4.25
C CYS A 79 -7.80 -4.63 2.75
N GLY A 80 -8.41 -5.75 2.36
CA GLY A 80 -8.46 -6.15 0.96
C GLY A 80 -9.59 -7.11 0.64
N ASP A 81 -9.81 -7.33 -0.65
CA ASP A 81 -10.84 -8.26 -1.15
C ASP A 81 -10.37 -9.72 -0.99
N TYR A 82 -11.24 -10.69 -1.31
CA TYR A 82 -11.04 -12.15 -1.23
C TYR A 82 -9.74 -12.67 -1.89
N PHE A 83 -8.61 -12.42 -1.25
CA PHE A 83 -7.27 -12.81 -1.68
C PHE A 83 -6.43 -13.40 -0.53
N PHE A 84 -6.97 -13.50 0.68
CA PHE A 84 -6.24 -14.04 1.83
C PHE A 84 -6.23 -15.56 1.77
N ASP A 85 -5.30 -16.11 0.99
CA ASP A 85 -4.88 -17.49 1.16
C ASP A 85 -3.90 -17.62 2.35
N ASP A 86 -3.64 -18.86 2.77
CA ASP A 86 -2.72 -19.15 3.87
C ASP A 86 -1.30 -18.63 3.60
N GLY A 87 -0.91 -18.52 2.33
CA GLY A 87 0.38 -17.98 1.91
C GLY A 87 0.49 -16.48 2.24
N PHE A 88 -0.54 -15.70 1.94
CA PHE A 88 -0.57 -14.27 2.22
C PHE A 88 -0.69 -13.99 3.72
N LEU A 89 -1.45 -14.80 4.46
CA LEU A 89 -1.49 -14.71 5.92
C LEU A 89 -0.12 -14.99 6.55
N GLY A 90 0.60 -16.01 6.07
CA GLY A 90 1.97 -16.30 6.50
C GLY A 90 2.94 -15.17 6.16
N TYR A 91 2.79 -14.55 4.98
CA TYR A 91 3.57 -13.38 4.59
C TYR A 91 3.32 -12.19 5.52
N LEU A 92 2.05 -11.87 5.83
CA LEU A 92 1.70 -10.78 6.75
C LEU A 92 2.26 -11.02 8.16
N TYR A 93 2.19 -12.25 8.66
CA TYR A 93 2.77 -12.62 9.96
C TYR A 93 4.26 -12.29 10.05
N LEU A 94 5.02 -12.52 8.98
CA LEU A 94 6.46 -12.25 8.94
C LEU A 94 6.79 -10.78 8.67
N GLN A 95 6.03 -10.10 7.81
CA GLN A 95 6.40 -8.79 7.27
C GLN A 95 5.69 -7.61 7.94
N ALA A 96 4.62 -7.85 8.68
CA ALA A 96 3.83 -6.81 9.35
C ALA A 96 3.72 -7.08 10.87
N PRO A 97 4.83 -7.02 11.63
CA PRO A 97 4.83 -7.26 13.08
C PRO A 97 3.97 -6.25 13.86
N CYS A 98 3.68 -5.09 13.28
CA CYS A 98 2.82 -4.08 13.86
C CYS A 98 1.33 -4.24 13.51
N LEU A 99 0.93 -5.30 12.80
CA LEU A 99 -0.43 -5.49 12.31
C LEU A 99 -1.40 -5.67 13.49
N LYS A 100 -2.35 -4.73 13.61
CA LYS A 100 -3.40 -4.70 14.65
C LYS A 100 -4.78 -5.01 14.09
N SER A 101 -4.99 -4.81 12.79
CA SER A 101 -6.29 -4.96 12.16
C SER A 101 -6.15 -5.60 10.78
N LEU A 102 -6.86 -6.70 10.58
CA LEU A 102 -7.02 -7.35 9.29
C LEU A 102 -8.49 -7.34 8.92
N ARG A 103 -8.82 -6.86 7.71
CA ARG A 103 -10.22 -6.82 7.23
C ARG A 103 -10.35 -7.39 5.82
N LEU A 104 -11.37 -8.21 5.66
CA LEU A 104 -11.84 -8.75 4.40
C LEU A 104 -13.00 -7.87 3.92
N ILE A 105 -12.92 -7.35 2.70
CA ILE A 105 -14.03 -6.64 2.07
C ILE A 105 -14.77 -7.62 1.13
N TYR A 106 -16.10 -7.56 1.18
CA TYR A 106 -17.03 -8.29 0.31
C TYR A 106 -17.57 -7.38 -0.78
#